data_AF-A0A7Y3WRY0-F1
#
_entry.id   AF-A0A7Y3WRY0-F1
#
_cell.length_a   1.000
_cell.length_b   1.000
_cell.length_c   1.000
_cell.angle_alpha   90.00
_cell.angle_beta   90.00
_cell.angle_gamma   90.00
#
_symmetry.space_group_name_H-M   'P 1'
#
loop_
_entity.id
_entity.type
_entity.pdbx_description
1 polymer ?
#
loop_
_entity_poly.entity_id
_entity_poly.type
_entity_poly.pdbx_seq_one_letter_code
_entity_poly.pdbx_strand_id
1 'polypeptide(L)'
;MKKSIPIIFTTTIICFLLVYSSNANSAQKSIQTFNPSSTSFKDGGNIPTSKFVYLTFDDGPTYVVTDALLDVLKSEKVKATFFIVGKEIEGKESILKRIYTEGHSIGLHTYSHNFKKIYLSSDKFIDEMERTSNKIQEITGFTSKIIRFPGGSSKRLNSLTLEKLHKKDFKIYDWNVDASDGINPHLSVAQLIKNAKIIRGNENVAIILMHCNSNNKNTVKSLPAIIKYYLDLGYEFKPITKDTPEYYYKFKN
;
A
#
# COMPACT_ATOMS: atom_id res chain seq x y z
N MET A 1 -32.54 83.90 -19.66
CA MET A 1 -31.99 82.66 -20.24
C MET A 1 -30.97 82.09 -19.27
N LYS A 2 -31.37 81.18 -18.38
CA LYS A 2 -30.48 80.58 -17.37
C LYS A 2 -29.75 79.41 -18.02
N LYS A 3 -28.41 79.49 -18.08
CA LYS A 3 -27.53 78.45 -18.63
C LYS A 3 -27.41 77.30 -17.62
N SER A 4 -27.76 76.10 -18.06
CA SER A 4 -27.64 74.84 -17.34
C SER A 4 -26.17 74.41 -17.26
N ILE A 5 -25.69 74.10 -16.06
CA ILE A 5 -24.38 73.50 -15.80
C ILE A 5 -24.54 71.97 -15.88
N PRO A 6 -23.69 71.21 -16.59
CA PRO A 6 -23.75 69.76 -16.53
C PRO A 6 -23.05 69.28 -15.25
N ILE A 7 -23.79 68.56 -14.41
CA ILE A 7 -23.25 67.84 -13.26
C ILE A 7 -22.69 66.51 -13.78
N ILE A 8 -21.37 66.37 -13.75
CA ILE A 8 -20.68 65.11 -14.05
C ILE A 8 -20.78 64.23 -12.79
N PHE A 9 -21.63 63.20 -12.84
CA PHE A 9 -21.66 62.14 -11.83
C PHE A 9 -20.48 61.19 -12.08
N THR A 10 -19.42 61.31 -11.30
CA THR A 10 -18.39 60.27 -11.18
C THR A 10 -18.89 59.22 -10.19
N THR A 11 -19.34 58.08 -10.70
CA THR A 11 -19.68 56.90 -9.89
C THR A 11 -18.38 56.20 -9.46
N THR A 12 -17.91 56.54 -8.27
CA THR A 12 -16.87 55.76 -7.58
C THR A 12 -17.49 54.43 -7.13
N ILE A 13 -17.12 53.34 -7.79
CA ILE A 13 -17.47 51.97 -7.35
C ILE A 13 -16.61 51.67 -6.11
N ILE A 14 -17.20 51.87 -4.92
CA ILE A 14 -16.64 51.39 -3.66
C ILE A 14 -17.06 49.92 -3.53
N CYS A 15 -16.12 49.00 -3.76
CA CYS A 15 -16.30 47.59 -3.45
C CYS A 15 -16.36 47.40 -1.93
N PHE A 16 -17.56 47.34 -1.36
CA PHE A 16 -17.79 46.82 -0.02
C PHE A 16 -17.67 45.30 -0.06
N LEU A 17 -16.51 44.77 0.36
CA LEU A 17 -16.34 43.37 0.73
C LEU A 17 -17.09 43.11 2.03
N LEU A 18 -18.34 42.67 1.94
CA LEU A 18 -19.06 42.04 3.04
C LEU A 18 -18.44 40.67 3.30
N VAL A 19 -17.58 40.59 4.31
CA VAL A 19 -17.11 39.33 4.87
C VAL A 19 -18.28 38.72 5.65
N TYR A 20 -19.04 37.84 5.00
CA TYR A 20 -19.98 36.97 5.69
C TYR A 20 -19.20 35.88 6.43
N SER A 21 -19.24 35.96 7.75
CA SER A 21 -18.78 34.92 8.67
C SER A 21 -19.65 33.68 8.53
N SER A 22 -19.07 32.58 8.02
CA SER A 22 -19.63 31.24 8.19
C SER A 22 -18.77 30.48 9.19
N ASN A 23 -19.35 30.25 10.37
CA ASN A 23 -18.82 29.34 11.39
C ASN A 23 -18.91 27.91 10.87
N ALA A 24 -17.83 27.41 10.28
CA ALA A 24 -17.63 25.98 10.05
C ALA A 24 -16.78 25.41 11.19
N ASN A 25 -17.45 25.08 12.30
CA ASN A 25 -16.91 24.20 13.32
C ASN A 25 -16.81 22.79 12.70
N SER A 26 -15.61 22.40 12.28
CA SER A 26 -15.28 20.98 12.05
C SER A 26 -13.92 20.69 12.67
N ALA A 27 -13.91 19.65 13.49
CA ALA A 27 -12.85 19.30 14.41
C ALA A 27 -11.48 19.17 13.73
N GLN A 28 -10.59 20.11 14.03
CA GLN A 28 -9.16 19.98 13.84
C GLN A 28 -8.65 18.87 14.78
N LYS A 29 -8.73 17.61 14.34
CA LYS A 29 -8.08 16.50 15.03
C LYS A 29 -6.60 16.57 14.69
N SER A 30 -5.80 16.83 15.71
CA SER A 30 -4.35 17.02 15.68
C SER A 30 -3.62 16.04 14.75
N ILE A 31 -2.98 16.57 13.71
CA ILE A 31 -1.92 15.88 12.98
C ILE A 31 -0.70 15.94 13.90
N GLN A 32 -0.50 14.90 14.72
CA GLN A 32 0.80 14.69 15.37
C GLN A 32 1.80 14.26 14.28
N THR A 33 2.75 15.15 14.03
CA THR A 33 3.94 14.90 13.21
C THR A 33 4.74 13.74 13.80
N PHE A 34 4.82 12.64 13.05
CA PHE A 34 5.66 11.50 13.41
C PHE A 34 7.13 11.87 13.20
N ASN A 35 7.93 11.74 14.25
CA ASN A 35 9.34 12.12 14.28
C ASN A 35 10.22 10.95 13.75
N PRO A 36 10.94 11.09 12.62
CA PRO A 36 11.60 9.98 11.92
C PRO A 36 12.89 9.45 12.59
N SER A 37 13.37 10.07 13.66
CA SER A 37 14.73 9.86 14.20
C SER A 37 14.92 8.64 15.11
N SER A 38 14.18 7.54 14.93
CA SER A 38 14.35 6.37 15.82
C SER A 38 14.26 5.02 15.11
N THR A 39 14.91 4.85 13.96
CA THR A 39 15.16 3.51 13.37
C THR A 39 16.62 3.13 13.58
N SER A 40 16.87 2.09 14.36
CA SER A 40 18.22 1.61 14.67
C SER A 40 18.50 0.36 13.83
N PHE A 41 19.23 0.53 12.73
CA PHE A 41 20.04 -0.56 12.17
C PHE A 41 21.40 -0.47 12.87
N LYS A 42 21.94 -1.61 13.34
CA LYS A 42 23.27 -1.64 13.96
C LYS A 42 24.31 -1.40 12.86
N ASP A 43 25.01 -0.28 12.94
CA ASP A 43 26.15 0.03 12.10
C ASP A 43 27.36 -0.83 12.50
N GLY A 44 27.90 -1.54 11.51
CA GLY A 44 29.10 -2.37 11.67
C GLY A 44 29.41 -3.21 10.44
N GLY A 45 29.91 -2.57 9.38
CA GLY A 45 30.56 -3.23 8.24
C GLY A 45 29.81 -3.11 6.90
N ASN A 46 30.44 -2.43 5.93
CA ASN A 46 30.04 -2.22 4.52
C ASN A 46 28.56 -1.83 4.27
N ILE A 47 28.34 -0.59 3.78
CA ILE A 47 27.05 -0.19 3.20
C ILE A 47 26.68 -1.25 2.15
N PRO A 48 25.54 -1.95 2.26
CA PRO A 48 25.07 -2.78 1.17
C PRO A 48 24.82 -1.84 -0.03
N THR A 49 25.65 -1.93 -1.07
CA THR A 49 25.56 -1.08 -2.27
C THR A 49 24.32 -1.35 -3.10
N SER A 50 23.61 -2.44 -2.83
CA SER A 50 22.46 -2.88 -3.60
C SER A 50 21.17 -2.23 -3.10
N LYS A 51 20.40 -1.68 -4.04
CA LYS A 51 19.08 -1.10 -3.79
C LYS A 51 17.99 -2.06 -4.25
N PHE A 52 16.97 -2.29 -3.42
CA PHE A 52 15.91 -3.26 -3.71
C PHE A 52 14.52 -2.63 -3.69
N VAL A 53 13.69 -3.02 -4.64
CA VAL A 53 12.25 -2.75 -4.62
C VAL A 53 11.49 -4.06 -4.46
N TYR A 54 10.65 -4.10 -3.43
CA TYR A 54 9.59 -5.09 -3.26
C TYR A 54 8.27 -4.43 -3.65
N LEU A 55 7.86 -4.65 -4.89
CA LEU A 55 6.55 -4.21 -5.37
C LEU A 55 5.48 -5.16 -4.84
N THR A 56 4.48 -4.63 -4.14
CA THR A 56 3.48 -5.45 -3.45
C THR A 56 2.05 -5.01 -3.73
N PHE A 57 1.14 -5.98 -3.83
CA PHE A 57 -0.28 -5.75 -4.14
C PHE A 57 -1.18 -6.48 -3.14
N ASP A 58 -2.10 -5.74 -2.50
CA ASP A 58 -3.06 -6.29 -1.55
C ASP A 58 -4.46 -6.49 -2.21
N ASP A 59 -5.34 -7.21 -1.52
CA ASP A 59 -6.78 -7.34 -1.80
C ASP A 59 -7.19 -8.12 -3.08
N GLY A 60 -6.27 -8.88 -3.67
CA GLY A 60 -6.55 -9.76 -4.82
C GLY A 60 -6.87 -11.21 -4.43
N PRO A 61 -7.10 -12.10 -5.41
CA PRO A 61 -7.04 -11.83 -6.86
C PRO A 61 -8.36 -11.31 -7.45
N THR A 62 -8.28 -10.64 -8.60
CA THR A 62 -9.43 -10.19 -9.41
C THR A 62 -9.21 -10.44 -10.90
N TYR A 63 -10.27 -10.73 -11.65
CA TYR A 63 -10.20 -11.03 -13.09
C TYR A 63 -9.68 -9.90 -13.95
N VAL A 64 -9.93 -8.65 -13.57
CA VAL A 64 -9.58 -7.50 -14.40
C VAL A 64 -8.27 -6.87 -13.96
N VAL A 65 -8.13 -6.59 -12.66
CA VAL A 65 -6.99 -5.82 -12.17
C VAL A 65 -5.78 -6.71 -11.94
N THR A 66 -5.94 -7.84 -11.24
CA THR A 66 -4.78 -8.74 -11.00
C THR A 66 -4.24 -9.30 -12.32
N ASP A 67 -5.11 -9.67 -13.26
CA ASP A 67 -4.69 -10.19 -14.56
C ASP A 67 -3.90 -9.16 -15.38
N ALA A 68 -4.40 -7.92 -15.46
CA ALA A 68 -3.71 -6.83 -16.15
C ALA A 68 -2.39 -6.42 -15.46
N LEU A 69 -2.30 -6.53 -14.13
CA LEU A 69 -1.04 -6.33 -13.41
C LEU A 69 -0.01 -7.39 -13.80
N LEU A 70 -0.39 -8.66 -13.88
CA LEU A 70 0.51 -9.75 -14.30
C LEU A 70 1.05 -9.50 -15.71
N ASP A 71 0.21 -9.04 -16.64
CA ASP A 71 0.63 -8.73 -18.00
C ASP A 71 1.67 -7.58 -18.04
N VAL A 72 1.46 -6.52 -17.26
CA VAL A 72 2.44 -5.42 -17.13
C VAL A 72 3.73 -5.90 -16.49
N LEU A 73 3.66 -6.68 -15.40
CA LEU A 73 4.85 -7.21 -14.73
C LEU A 73 5.68 -8.10 -15.68
N LYS A 74 4.99 -8.91 -16.50
CA LYS A 74 5.61 -9.74 -17.52
C LYS A 74 6.27 -8.92 -18.62
N SER A 75 5.62 -7.86 -19.12
CA SER A 75 6.20 -6.99 -20.16
C SER A 75 7.43 -6.24 -19.65
N GLU A 76 7.39 -5.80 -18.39
CA GLU A 76 8.49 -5.10 -17.71
C GLU A 76 9.57 -6.04 -17.16
N LYS A 77 9.36 -7.37 -17.25
CA LYS A 77 10.26 -8.42 -16.75
C LYS A 77 10.60 -8.29 -15.26
N VAL A 78 9.67 -7.77 -14.45
CA VAL A 78 9.84 -7.65 -12.99
C VAL A 78 8.95 -8.63 -12.25
N LYS A 79 9.34 -8.98 -11.02
CA LYS A 79 8.54 -9.81 -10.12
C LYS A 79 8.01 -8.97 -8.95
N ALA A 80 6.82 -9.35 -8.46
CA ALA A 80 6.12 -8.68 -7.37
C ALA A 80 5.65 -9.69 -6.33
N THR A 81 5.03 -9.19 -5.26
CA THR A 81 4.38 -10.00 -4.22
C THR A 81 2.89 -9.65 -4.16
N PHE A 82 2.02 -10.65 -4.18
CA PHE A 82 0.58 -10.44 -4.04
C PHE A 82 0.11 -10.97 -2.69
N PHE A 83 -0.37 -10.10 -1.81
CA PHE A 83 -0.97 -10.47 -0.54
C PHE A 83 -2.46 -10.77 -0.77
N ILE A 84 -2.78 -12.05 -0.81
CA ILE A 84 -4.07 -12.58 -1.27
C ILE A 84 -5.08 -12.62 -0.13
N VAL A 85 -6.30 -12.21 -0.44
CA VAL A 85 -7.47 -12.40 0.42
C VAL A 85 -8.13 -13.73 0.06
N GLY A 86 -8.18 -14.64 1.03
CA GLY A 86 -8.60 -16.04 0.76
C GLY A 86 -9.99 -16.20 0.15
N LYS A 87 -10.98 -15.40 0.57
CA LYS A 87 -12.34 -15.45 0.01
C LYS A 87 -12.40 -15.01 -1.46
N GLU A 88 -11.42 -14.24 -1.94
CA GLU A 88 -11.41 -13.75 -3.32
C GLU A 88 -10.90 -14.82 -4.31
N ILE A 89 -10.34 -15.92 -3.81
CA ILE A 89 -9.80 -17.01 -4.62
C ILE A 89 -10.90 -17.78 -5.36
N GLU A 90 -12.09 -17.93 -4.75
CA GLU A 90 -13.16 -18.74 -5.32
C GLU A 90 -13.53 -18.27 -6.72
N GLY A 91 -13.47 -19.21 -7.66
CA GLY A 91 -13.70 -18.96 -9.07
C GLY A 91 -12.64 -18.09 -9.72
N LYS A 92 -11.44 -17.94 -9.16
CA LYS A 92 -10.27 -17.21 -9.71
C LYS A 92 -8.97 -18.01 -9.54
N GLU A 93 -9.08 -19.32 -9.42
CA GLU A 93 -7.97 -20.24 -9.18
C GLU A 93 -6.93 -20.17 -10.30
N SER A 94 -7.35 -19.92 -11.54
CA SER A 94 -6.46 -19.74 -12.69
C SER A 94 -5.54 -18.53 -12.53
N ILE A 95 -6.03 -17.42 -11.98
CA ILE A 95 -5.23 -16.21 -11.73
C ILE A 95 -4.23 -16.49 -10.62
N LEU A 96 -4.64 -17.16 -9.54
CA LEU A 96 -3.73 -17.54 -8.47
C LEU A 96 -2.61 -18.44 -8.99
N LYS A 97 -2.93 -19.41 -9.87
CA LYS A 97 -1.92 -20.22 -10.56
C LYS A 97 -1.00 -19.36 -11.41
N ARG A 98 -1.51 -18.40 -12.19
CA ARG A 98 -0.68 -17.46 -12.97
C ARG A 98 0.31 -16.72 -12.08
N ILE A 99 -0.13 -16.14 -10.95
CA ILE A 99 0.75 -15.44 -10.00
C ILE A 99 1.94 -16.35 -9.64
N TYR A 100 1.66 -17.60 -9.26
CA TYR A 100 2.69 -18.56 -8.89
C TYR A 100 3.60 -18.97 -10.05
N THR A 101 3.02 -19.41 -11.17
CA THR A 101 3.79 -19.94 -12.32
C THR A 101 4.60 -18.88 -13.06
N GLU A 102 4.17 -17.61 -13.00
CA GLU A 102 4.92 -16.49 -13.55
C GLU A 102 6.05 -16.02 -12.60
N GLY A 103 6.26 -16.69 -11.46
CA GLY A 103 7.39 -16.47 -10.56
C GLY A 103 7.21 -15.29 -9.61
N HIS A 104 5.98 -14.88 -9.33
CA HIS A 104 5.67 -13.90 -8.29
C HIS A 104 5.50 -14.60 -6.93
N SER A 105 5.74 -13.87 -5.85
CA SER A 105 5.44 -14.38 -4.52
C SER A 105 3.98 -14.20 -4.16
N ILE A 106 3.43 -15.17 -3.45
CA ILE A 106 2.09 -15.11 -2.86
C ILE A 106 2.24 -14.95 -1.36
N GLY A 107 1.67 -13.88 -0.81
CA GLY A 107 1.54 -13.62 0.62
C GLY A 107 0.09 -13.74 1.09
N LEU A 108 -0.12 -13.72 2.40
CA LEU A 108 -1.42 -13.88 3.04
C LEU A 108 -1.96 -12.53 3.54
N HIS A 109 -3.22 -12.23 3.21
CA HIS A 109 -3.92 -11.02 3.64
C HIS A 109 -5.24 -11.30 4.37
N THR A 110 -5.25 -12.38 5.18
CA THR A 110 -6.44 -12.98 5.82
C THR A 110 -7.42 -13.61 4.83
N TYR A 111 -8.34 -14.43 5.35
CA TYR A 111 -9.30 -15.11 4.49
C TYR A 111 -10.47 -14.19 4.17
N SER A 112 -11.11 -13.62 5.20
CA SER A 112 -12.37 -12.91 5.06
C SER A 112 -12.18 -11.41 4.83
N HIS A 113 -11.02 -10.85 5.17
CA HIS A 113 -10.75 -9.41 5.21
C HIS A 113 -11.79 -8.61 6.02
N ASN A 114 -12.32 -9.21 7.09
CA ASN A 114 -13.35 -8.57 7.92
C ASN A 114 -12.71 -8.10 9.22
N PHE A 115 -12.41 -6.81 9.29
CA PHE A 115 -11.75 -6.18 10.43
C PHE A 115 -12.41 -6.49 11.79
N LYS A 116 -13.74 -6.67 11.83
CA LYS A 116 -14.48 -7.03 13.05
C LYS A 116 -14.28 -8.48 13.49
N LYS A 117 -13.85 -9.36 12.59
CA LYS A 117 -13.60 -10.79 12.86
C LYS A 117 -12.11 -11.06 13.06
N ILE A 118 -11.28 -10.60 12.14
CA ILE A 118 -9.86 -10.94 12.08
C ILE A 118 -9.07 -10.38 13.28
N TYR A 119 -9.54 -9.30 13.91
CA TYR A 119 -8.85 -8.66 15.04
C TYR A 119 -9.53 -8.89 16.39
N LEU A 120 -10.40 -9.90 16.50
CA LEU A 120 -11.00 -10.28 17.80
C LEU A 120 -9.97 -10.84 18.77
N SER A 121 -8.99 -11.59 18.26
CA SER A 121 -7.86 -12.12 19.03
C SER A 121 -6.71 -12.48 18.10
N SER A 122 -5.50 -12.67 18.65
CA SER A 122 -4.35 -13.17 17.89
C SER A 122 -4.63 -14.52 17.23
N ASP A 123 -5.38 -15.39 17.92
CA ASP A 123 -5.71 -16.73 17.39
C ASP A 123 -6.67 -16.61 16.21
N LYS A 124 -7.66 -15.72 16.26
CA LYS A 124 -8.55 -15.48 15.11
C LYS A 124 -7.82 -14.89 13.92
N PHE A 125 -6.85 -14.02 14.15
CA PHE A 125 -6.01 -13.49 13.08
C PHE A 125 -5.16 -14.61 12.44
N ILE A 126 -4.58 -15.49 13.25
CA ILE A 126 -3.77 -16.61 12.80
C ILE A 126 -4.62 -17.65 12.04
N ASP A 127 -5.80 -18.00 12.55
CA ASP A 127 -6.75 -18.90 11.88
C ASP A 127 -7.06 -18.42 10.45
N GLU A 128 -7.25 -17.11 10.28
CA GLU A 128 -7.52 -16.48 8.98
C GLU A 128 -6.32 -16.55 8.02
N MET A 129 -5.09 -16.45 8.54
CA MET A 129 -3.87 -16.64 7.76
C MET A 129 -3.71 -18.10 7.34
N GLU A 130 -3.87 -19.04 8.28
CA GLU A 130 -3.76 -20.48 8.00
C GLU A 130 -4.81 -20.93 6.99
N ARG A 131 -6.05 -20.47 7.13
CA ARG A 131 -7.12 -20.76 6.17
C ARG A 131 -6.78 -20.28 4.75
N THR A 132 -6.19 -19.10 4.64
CA THR A 132 -5.75 -18.55 3.34
C THR A 132 -4.57 -19.36 2.78
N SER A 133 -3.59 -19.69 3.61
CA SER A 133 -2.42 -20.49 3.22
C SER A 133 -2.82 -21.88 2.72
N ASN A 134 -3.75 -22.55 3.43
CA ASN A 134 -4.28 -23.85 3.02
C ASN A 134 -4.96 -23.78 1.64
N LYS A 135 -5.75 -22.73 1.39
CA LYS A 135 -6.40 -22.56 0.08
C LYS A 135 -5.39 -22.32 -1.05
N ILE A 136 -4.35 -21.54 -0.78
CA ILE A 136 -3.25 -21.32 -1.74
C ILE A 136 -2.50 -22.64 -2.01
N GLN A 137 -2.20 -23.41 -0.96
CA GLN A 137 -1.51 -24.69 -1.10
C GLN A 137 -2.33 -25.70 -1.91
N GLU A 138 -3.64 -25.79 -1.69
CA GLU A 138 -4.55 -26.65 -2.46
C GLU A 138 -4.45 -26.40 -3.97
N ILE A 139 -4.30 -25.14 -4.37
CA ILE A 139 -4.34 -24.73 -5.78
C ILE A 139 -2.95 -24.76 -6.44
N THR A 140 -1.91 -24.40 -5.68
CA THR A 140 -0.57 -24.13 -6.22
C THR A 140 0.49 -25.14 -5.79
N GLY A 141 0.21 -25.95 -4.75
CA GLY A 141 1.22 -26.79 -4.08
C GLY A 141 2.17 -26.00 -3.18
N PHE A 142 2.08 -24.67 -3.14
CA PHE A 142 2.96 -23.79 -2.36
C PHE A 142 2.30 -23.34 -1.06
N THR A 143 3.01 -23.50 0.05
CA THR A 143 2.58 -22.99 1.36
C THR A 143 3.21 -21.62 1.62
N SER A 144 2.38 -20.57 1.59
CA SER A 144 2.85 -19.23 1.94
C SER A 144 2.91 -19.03 3.44
N LYS A 145 3.98 -18.35 3.87
CA LYS A 145 4.27 -17.98 5.27
C LYS A 145 4.57 -16.49 5.45
N ILE A 146 4.47 -15.69 4.38
CA ILE A 146 4.62 -14.25 4.47
C ILE A 146 3.24 -13.61 4.56
N ILE A 147 3.07 -12.66 5.48
CA ILE A 147 1.77 -12.08 5.79
C ILE A 147 1.83 -10.56 5.76
N ARG A 148 0.67 -9.95 5.47
CA ARG A 148 0.43 -8.54 5.69
C ARG A 148 -0.89 -8.35 6.41
N PHE A 149 -0.86 -7.52 7.45
CA PHE A 149 -2.04 -7.18 8.23
C PHE A 149 -2.97 -6.29 7.39
N PRO A 150 -4.29 -6.60 7.28
CA PRO A 150 -5.25 -5.65 6.74
C PRO A 150 -5.21 -4.31 7.48
N GLY A 151 -4.86 -3.24 6.75
CA GLY A 151 -4.65 -1.90 7.29
C GLY A 151 -3.32 -1.68 8.02
N GLY A 152 -2.34 -2.57 7.84
CA GLY A 152 -1.00 -2.49 8.45
C GLY A 152 -0.95 -2.98 9.89
N SER A 153 0.26 -3.34 10.35
CA SER A 153 0.48 -3.89 11.69
C SER A 153 0.36 -2.85 12.81
N SER A 154 0.45 -1.56 12.48
CA SER A 154 0.42 -0.46 13.46
C SER A 154 -0.86 -0.49 14.29
N LYS A 155 -0.70 -0.44 15.62
CA LYS A 155 -1.79 -0.57 16.63
C LYS A 155 -2.50 -1.94 16.66
N ARG A 156 -2.08 -2.91 15.85
CA ARG A 156 -2.67 -4.26 15.78
C ARG A 156 -1.72 -5.33 16.26
N LEU A 157 -0.43 -5.16 15.98
CA LEU A 157 0.63 -6.04 16.44
C LEU A 157 1.03 -5.68 17.88
N ASN A 158 1.23 -6.71 18.69
CA ASN A 158 1.78 -6.67 20.04
C ASN A 158 2.68 -7.89 20.26
N SER A 159 3.40 -7.95 21.38
CA SER A 159 4.40 -9.00 21.64
C SER A 159 3.80 -10.41 21.65
N LEU A 160 2.59 -10.57 22.21
CA LEU A 160 1.90 -11.86 22.25
C LEU A 160 1.53 -12.33 20.84
N THR A 161 0.97 -11.44 20.01
CA THR A 161 0.62 -11.76 18.62
C THR A 161 1.87 -12.07 17.79
N LEU A 162 2.96 -11.29 17.97
CA LEU A 162 4.21 -11.52 17.27
C LEU A 162 4.80 -12.90 17.61
N GLU A 163 4.87 -13.24 18.90
CA GLU A 163 5.37 -14.53 19.37
C GLU A 163 4.57 -15.70 18.77
N LYS A 164 3.23 -15.60 18.79
CA LYS A 164 2.35 -16.63 18.21
C LYS A 164 2.54 -16.78 16.69
N LEU A 165 2.73 -15.67 15.97
CA LEU A 165 2.99 -15.68 14.53
C LEU A 165 4.34 -16.33 14.21
N HIS A 166 5.39 -15.92 14.91
CA HIS A 166 6.75 -16.47 14.73
C HIS A 166 6.83 -17.96 15.08
N LYS A 167 6.10 -18.42 16.11
CA LYS A 167 5.96 -19.86 16.43
C LYS A 167 5.33 -20.70 15.31
N LYS A 168 4.62 -20.06 14.36
CA LYS A 168 4.02 -20.69 13.17
C LYS A 168 4.79 -20.39 11.88
N ASP A 169 5.99 -19.84 12.00
CA ASP A 169 6.88 -19.40 10.92
C ASP A 169 6.31 -18.26 10.05
N PHE A 170 5.32 -17.51 10.55
CA PHE A 170 4.80 -16.36 9.81
C PHE A 170 5.76 -15.17 9.90
N LYS A 171 6.07 -14.57 8.75
CA LYS A 171 6.83 -13.32 8.65
C LYS A 171 5.95 -12.16 8.21
N ILE A 172 6.06 -11.03 8.88
CA ILE A 172 5.25 -9.83 8.67
C ILE A 172 5.96 -8.88 7.70
N TYR A 173 5.19 -8.36 6.74
CA TYR A 173 5.66 -7.35 5.80
C TYR A 173 4.66 -6.19 5.71
N ASP A 174 4.97 -5.08 6.38
CA ASP A 174 4.33 -3.78 6.14
C ASP A 174 4.92 -3.13 4.87
N TRP A 175 4.91 -1.80 4.80
CA TRP A 175 5.43 -1.03 3.67
C TRP A 175 6.11 0.25 4.14
N ASN A 176 7.01 0.80 3.33
CA ASN A 176 7.62 2.11 3.58
C ASN A 176 7.44 3.09 2.41
N VAL A 177 6.74 2.66 1.37
CA VAL A 177 6.23 3.48 0.27
C VAL A 177 4.75 3.15 0.13
N ASP A 178 3.89 4.16 0.10
CA ASP A 178 2.44 4.01 0.01
C ASP A 178 1.92 4.78 -1.21
N ALA A 179 1.39 4.09 -2.22
CA ALA A 179 0.80 4.73 -3.40
C ALA A 179 -0.55 5.43 -3.08
N SER A 180 -1.15 5.11 -1.93
CA SER A 180 -2.44 5.59 -1.42
C SER A 180 -3.65 5.18 -2.25
N ASP A 181 -3.51 4.19 -3.12
CA ASP A 181 -4.60 3.62 -3.93
C ASP A 181 -5.59 2.77 -3.14
N GLY A 182 -5.23 2.33 -1.92
CA GLY A 182 -6.15 1.68 -0.99
C GLY A 182 -7.06 2.67 -0.26
N ILE A 183 -6.53 3.84 0.11
CA ILE A 183 -7.31 4.91 0.75
C ILE A 183 -8.22 5.60 -0.27
N ASN A 184 -7.68 5.87 -1.46
CA ASN A 184 -8.44 6.46 -2.55
C ASN A 184 -8.11 5.75 -3.88
N PRO A 185 -8.94 4.77 -4.31
CA PRO A 185 -8.69 4.03 -5.56
C PRO A 185 -8.90 4.88 -6.83
N HIS A 186 -9.45 6.10 -6.70
CA HIS A 186 -9.69 7.01 -7.81
C HIS A 186 -8.60 8.07 -8.00
N LEU A 187 -7.50 8.00 -7.24
CA LEU A 187 -6.35 8.87 -7.47
C LEU A 187 -5.90 8.81 -8.94
N SER A 188 -5.49 9.96 -9.46
CA SER A 188 -4.96 10.04 -10.82
C SER A 188 -3.67 9.23 -10.95
N VAL A 189 -3.41 8.71 -12.14
CA VAL A 189 -2.18 7.98 -12.46
C VAL A 189 -0.93 8.78 -12.04
N ALA A 190 -0.92 10.09 -12.32
CA ALA A 190 0.19 10.97 -11.93
C ALA A 190 0.38 11.06 -10.42
N GLN A 191 -0.71 11.11 -9.63
CA GLN A 191 -0.62 11.15 -8.18
C GLN A 191 -0.14 9.83 -7.59
N LEU A 192 -0.59 8.69 -8.14
CA LEU A 192 -0.08 7.37 -7.75
C LEU A 192 1.43 7.26 -7.99
N ILE A 193 1.90 7.68 -9.17
CA ILE A 193 3.33 7.71 -9.52
C ILE A 193 4.09 8.60 -8.54
N LYS A 194 3.56 9.79 -8.21
CA LYS A 194 4.20 10.70 -7.26
C LYS A 194 4.32 10.08 -5.87
N ASN A 195 3.25 9.48 -5.37
CA ASN A 195 3.21 8.84 -4.05
C ASN A 195 4.17 7.66 -3.96
N ALA A 196 4.21 6.82 -5.00
CA ALA A 196 5.07 5.65 -5.09
C ALA A 196 6.58 5.96 -5.16
N LYS A 197 6.99 7.22 -5.15
CA LYS A 197 8.41 7.64 -5.10
C LYS A 197 8.86 8.07 -3.71
N ILE A 198 7.94 8.18 -2.75
CA ILE A 198 8.22 8.73 -1.42
C ILE A 198 8.56 7.57 -0.47
N ILE A 199 9.85 7.30 -0.32
CA ILE A 199 10.36 6.29 0.62
C ILE A 199 10.45 6.87 2.02
N ARG A 200 10.00 6.11 3.03
CA ARG A 200 10.14 6.46 4.45
C ARG A 200 11.21 5.58 5.10
N GLY A 201 12.18 6.20 5.77
CA GLY A 201 13.27 5.48 6.43
C GLY A 201 14.40 5.12 5.46
N ASN A 202 14.83 3.86 5.45
CA ASN A 202 15.96 3.41 4.63
C ASN A 202 15.63 3.49 3.13
N GLU A 203 16.31 4.39 2.41
CA GLU A 203 16.09 4.58 0.98
C GLU A 203 16.61 3.41 0.12
N ASN A 204 17.52 2.57 0.61
CA ASN A 204 18.03 1.44 -0.18
C ASN A 204 17.01 0.30 -0.33
N VAL A 205 15.92 0.30 0.44
CA VAL A 205 14.87 -0.73 0.37
C VAL A 205 13.51 -0.06 0.28
N ALA A 206 12.82 -0.22 -0.84
CA ALA A 206 11.45 0.24 -1.04
C ALA A 206 10.49 -0.96 -1.02
N ILE A 207 9.61 -1.03 -0.04
CA ILE A 207 8.46 -1.94 -0.02
C ILE A 207 7.23 -1.10 -0.36
N ILE A 208 6.76 -1.23 -1.60
CA ILE A 208 5.70 -0.39 -2.17
C ILE A 208 4.35 -1.07 -1.98
N LEU A 209 3.48 -0.45 -1.19
CA LEU A 209 2.07 -0.84 -1.07
C LEU A 209 1.26 -0.27 -2.23
N MET A 210 0.62 -1.18 -2.96
CA MET A 210 -0.44 -0.91 -3.92
C MET A 210 -1.54 -1.97 -3.75
N HIS A 211 -2.66 -1.85 -4.47
CA HIS A 211 -3.80 -2.75 -4.35
C HIS A 211 -4.22 -3.31 -5.71
N CYS A 212 -4.77 -4.52 -5.70
CA CYS A 212 -5.22 -5.25 -6.90
C CYS A 212 -6.68 -5.71 -6.83
N ASN A 213 -7.50 -5.02 -6.02
CA ASN A 213 -8.96 -5.19 -6.07
C ASN A 213 -9.55 -4.49 -7.31
N SER A 214 -10.84 -4.73 -7.57
CA SER A 214 -11.53 -4.29 -8.80
C SER A 214 -11.55 -2.77 -9.02
N ASN A 215 -11.28 -1.96 -8.00
CA ASN A 215 -11.29 -0.50 -8.09
C ASN A 215 -9.94 0.08 -8.57
N ASN A 216 -8.85 -0.69 -8.51
CA ASN A 216 -7.48 -0.20 -8.71
C ASN A 216 -7.03 -0.16 -10.18
N LYS A 217 -7.91 0.26 -11.11
CA LYS A 217 -7.58 0.35 -12.55
C LYS A 217 -6.44 1.34 -12.83
N ASN A 218 -6.33 2.41 -12.05
CA ASN A 218 -5.25 3.39 -12.22
C ASN A 218 -3.90 2.88 -11.71
N THR A 219 -3.89 1.90 -10.80
CA THR A 219 -2.68 1.20 -10.34
C THR A 219 -2.02 0.43 -11.48
N VAL A 220 -2.81 -0.23 -12.33
CA VAL A 220 -2.31 -0.89 -13.55
C VAL A 220 -1.62 0.12 -14.47
N LYS A 221 -2.24 1.29 -14.67
CA LYS A 221 -1.75 2.32 -15.59
C LYS A 221 -0.51 3.06 -15.07
N SER A 222 -0.34 3.20 -13.77
CA SER A 222 0.83 3.86 -13.17
C SER A 222 2.07 2.98 -13.15
N LEU A 223 1.87 1.66 -13.21
CA LEU A 223 2.91 0.69 -12.92
C LEU A 223 4.15 0.79 -13.84
N PRO A 224 4.04 0.93 -15.17
CA PRO A 224 5.22 1.06 -16.04
C PRO A 224 6.12 2.24 -15.66
N ALA A 225 5.52 3.39 -15.32
CA ALA A 225 6.28 4.59 -14.94
C ALA A 225 6.94 4.46 -13.55
N ILE A 226 6.31 3.74 -12.63
CA ILE A 226 6.89 3.44 -11.31
C ILE A 226 8.08 2.48 -11.48
N ILE A 227 7.92 1.41 -12.26
CA ILE A 227 8.99 0.44 -12.53
C ILE A 227 10.18 1.15 -13.18
N LYS A 228 9.94 1.91 -14.25
CA LYS A 228 10.99 2.66 -14.94
C LYS A 228 11.76 3.57 -13.99
N TYR A 229 11.05 4.32 -13.13
CA TYR A 229 11.70 5.23 -12.18
C TYR A 229 12.70 4.52 -11.27
N TYR A 230 12.34 3.37 -10.72
CA TYR A 230 13.23 2.63 -9.83
C TYR A 230 14.37 1.93 -10.57
N LEU A 231 14.12 1.41 -11.78
CA LEU A 231 15.17 0.85 -12.63
C LEU A 231 16.20 1.92 -13.04
N ASP A 232 15.76 3.11 -13.43
CA ASP A 232 16.64 4.24 -13.78
C ASP A 232 17.54 4.66 -12.59
N LEU A 233 17.10 4.41 -11.35
CA LEU A 233 17.85 4.68 -10.13
C LEU A 233 18.73 3.49 -9.67
N GLY A 234 18.77 2.42 -10.45
CA GLY A 234 19.59 1.24 -10.18
C GLY A 234 19.02 0.30 -9.12
N TYR A 235 17.71 0.35 -8.84
CA TYR A 235 17.08 -0.63 -7.95
C TYR A 235 16.82 -1.94 -8.68
N GLU A 236 16.97 -3.05 -7.97
CA GLU A 236 16.59 -4.37 -8.40
C GLU A 236 15.21 -4.74 -7.84
N PHE A 237 14.27 -5.13 -8.71
CA PHE A 237 12.95 -5.61 -8.30
C PHE A 237 13.03 -7.06 -7.83
N LYS A 238 12.59 -7.33 -6.60
CA LYS A 238 12.52 -8.68 -6.03
C LYS A 238 11.15 -8.97 -5.45
N PRO A 239 10.65 -10.20 -5.58
CA PRO A 239 9.51 -10.62 -4.79
C PRO A 239 9.97 -10.87 -3.33
N ILE A 240 9.05 -10.73 -2.38
CA ILE A 240 9.31 -11.06 -0.97
C ILE A 240 9.32 -12.58 -0.84
N THR A 241 10.38 -13.14 -0.25
CA THR A 241 10.52 -14.59 -0.04
C THR A 241 10.74 -14.89 1.43
N LYS A 242 10.83 -16.17 1.79
CA LYS A 242 11.19 -16.60 3.15
C LYS A 242 12.55 -16.04 3.61
N ASP A 243 13.45 -15.71 2.69
CA ASP A 243 14.81 -15.23 3.00
C ASP A 243 14.88 -13.69 3.03
N THR A 244 13.81 -13.01 2.61
CA THR A 244 13.70 -11.56 2.73
C THR A 244 13.64 -11.16 4.21
N PRO A 245 14.47 -10.20 4.68
CA PRO A 245 14.38 -9.68 6.03
C PRO A 245 12.97 -9.20 6.36
N GLU A 246 12.45 -9.60 7.51
CA GLU A 246 11.11 -9.23 7.96
C GLU A 246 11.02 -7.71 8.18
N TYR A 247 9.88 -7.11 7.82
CA TYR A 247 9.66 -5.67 7.96
C TYR A 247 8.29 -5.41 8.55
N TYR A 248 8.21 -4.96 9.79
CA TYR A 248 6.97 -4.53 10.41
C TYR A 248 7.16 -3.23 11.20
N TYR A 249 6.08 -2.47 11.35
CA TYR A 249 6.10 -1.24 12.11
C TYR A 249 6.38 -1.48 13.60
N LYS A 250 7.12 -0.55 14.20
CA LYS A 250 7.34 -0.57 15.65
C LYS A 250 6.02 -0.52 16.38
N PHE A 251 5.85 -1.39 17.36
CA PHE A 251 4.73 -1.40 18.28
C PHE A 251 5.24 -1.25 19.72
N LYS A 252 4.37 -0.80 20.61
CA LYS A 252 4.67 -0.73 22.04
C LYS A 252 4.30 -2.07 22.68
N ASN A 253 5.17 -2.55 23.56
CA ASN A 253 4.92 -3.71 24.40
C ASN A 253 3.80 -3.42 25.40
#